data_AF-A0A1X7PUP6-F1
#
_entry.id   AF-A0A1X7PUP6-F1
#
_cell.length_a   1.000
_cell.length_b   1.000
_cell.length_c   1.000
_cell.angle_alpha   90.00
_cell.angle_beta   90.00
_cell.angle_gamma   90.00
#
_symmetry.space_group_name_H-M   'P 1'
#
loop_
_entity.id
_entity.type
_entity.pdbx_description
1 polymer ?
#
loop_
_entity_poly.entity_id
_entity_poly.type
_entity_poly.pdbx_seq_one_letter_code
_entity_poly.pdbx_strand_id
1 'polypeptide(L)'
;MARRYGARRRYVVLPGAGVTSETMQSSVAGMRAGIVKVAADNIGRYGHFSANTMVAAARSASDELGEAVGSSDFEVVSQRFPDGPAVVAMTHAGRLALEAANPDLRVLPITKYYLPGRKPQRATARTAGAMPSGISAVDAAGTVFSADAKQYFLAGEVNGHQNGKDVTVGVVDTGVDNAHPALAKSVGLLRCLIAGADPTSGRPVDWGSDWTEEAGHGTHVAGIIAAEAGHGGPAGVAPEARVISYRVFPDTGGAPKGAENPEIIDSIRAAIDDGCDIVNLSIEGPKLREDGVRNAINDAWVHGVVCVAAAGNGFGLPVSYPAAQPHCVAVTAIGRDGAFPAVPAFTVHVSNQRSAVDPAIFLASFSNYGPQVQFTAPGHAIVSTFPNGGWWIMSGTSMAAPFVSGILARFLSGNPNIMAMERNQLRSAAMVQMLIARAKVLRLPQAAQEGYGLPA
;
A
#
# COMPACT_ATOMS: atom_id res chain seq x y z
N MET A 1 -25.88 35.76 17.17
CA MET A 1 -25.39 34.87 16.09
C MET A 1 -24.17 34.12 16.59
N ALA A 2 -24.30 32.84 16.95
CA ALA A 2 -23.21 32.06 17.55
C ALA A 2 -22.08 31.83 16.53
N ARG A 3 -20.86 32.32 16.85
CA ARG A 3 -19.62 32.01 16.14
C ARG A 3 -19.33 30.52 16.32
N ARG A 4 -19.32 29.74 15.24
CA ARG A 4 -18.76 28.38 15.22
C ARG A 4 -17.24 28.49 15.44
N TYR A 5 -16.78 28.33 16.67
CA TYR A 5 -15.36 28.06 16.93
C TYR A 5 -14.97 26.78 16.19
N GLY A 6 -13.87 26.84 15.43
CA GLY A 6 -13.50 25.84 14.44
C GLY A 6 -13.17 24.49 15.09
N ALA A 7 -13.87 23.43 14.68
CA ALA A 7 -13.57 22.08 15.13
C ALA A 7 -12.12 21.70 14.78
N ARG A 8 -11.33 21.30 15.79
CA ARG A 8 -9.98 20.74 15.62
C ARG A 8 -10.04 19.52 14.70
N ARG A 9 -9.11 19.42 13.76
CA ARG A 9 -8.95 18.25 12.87
C ARG A 9 -7.60 17.61 13.14
N ARG A 10 -7.50 16.29 12.90
CA ARG A 10 -6.24 15.58 12.99
C ARG A 10 -5.44 15.75 11.70
N TYR A 11 -4.16 16.05 11.86
CA TYR A 11 -3.17 16.21 10.82
C TYR A 11 -1.97 15.31 11.12
N VAL A 12 -1.22 15.00 10.08
CA VAL A 12 0.07 14.32 10.15
C VAL A 12 1.14 15.37 9.93
N VAL A 13 2.12 15.45 10.82
CA VAL A 13 3.28 16.34 10.68
C VAL A 13 4.48 15.47 10.31
N LEU A 14 5.12 15.80 9.18
CA LEU A 14 6.27 15.08 8.63
C LEU A 14 7.50 15.99 8.53
N PRO A 15 8.72 15.43 8.69
CA PRO A 15 9.95 16.10 8.25
C PRO A 15 9.92 16.30 6.72
N GLY A 16 10.36 17.46 6.25
CA GLY A 16 10.60 17.73 4.83
C GLY A 16 11.85 17.03 4.32
N ALA A 17 11.92 16.81 3.00
CA ALA A 17 13.07 16.19 2.36
C ALA A 17 14.32 17.07 2.54
N GLY A 18 15.35 16.54 3.20
CA GLY A 18 16.67 17.19 3.34
C GLY A 18 17.04 17.71 4.72
N VAL A 19 16.20 17.52 5.74
CA VAL A 19 16.49 17.96 7.12
C VAL A 19 17.02 16.79 7.95
N THR A 20 18.24 16.91 8.51
CA THR A 20 18.75 15.99 9.53
C THR A 20 18.16 16.34 10.89
N SER A 21 18.07 15.37 11.81
CA SER A 21 17.42 15.53 13.12
C SER A 21 17.95 16.70 13.96
N GLU A 22 19.21 17.11 13.77
CA GLU A 22 19.82 18.30 14.40
C GLU A 22 19.19 19.63 13.94
N THR A 23 18.76 19.73 12.67
CA THR A 23 18.16 20.98 12.14
C THR A 23 16.70 21.13 12.57
N MET A 24 15.98 20.04 12.78
CA MET A 24 14.64 20.09 13.37
C MET A 24 14.69 20.57 14.83
N GLN A 25 15.72 20.13 15.59
CA GLN A 25 15.98 20.60 16.95
C GLN A 25 16.37 22.08 17.01
N SER A 26 17.16 22.59 16.05
CA SER A 26 17.54 24.01 16.00
C SER A 26 16.40 24.93 15.57
N SER A 27 15.54 24.50 14.64
CA SER A 27 14.40 25.31 14.16
C SER A 27 13.31 25.45 15.23
N VAL A 28 13.17 24.45 16.11
CA VAL A 28 12.35 24.54 17.31
C VAL A 28 13.07 25.30 18.44
N ALA A 29 14.39 25.16 18.59
CA ALA A 29 15.18 25.96 19.54
C ALA A 29 15.19 27.46 19.21
N GLY A 30 15.07 27.83 17.92
CA GLY A 30 14.95 29.21 17.44
C GLY A 30 13.71 29.95 17.96
N MET A 31 12.70 29.24 18.46
CA MET A 31 11.55 29.86 19.14
C MET A 31 11.90 30.46 20.52
N ARG A 32 13.09 30.20 21.08
CA ARG A 32 13.55 30.88 22.31
C ARG A 32 14.09 32.30 22.09
N ALA A 33 14.40 32.73 20.86
CA ALA A 33 15.13 33.98 20.62
C ALA A 33 14.46 34.95 19.63
N GLY A 34 13.18 34.74 19.34
CA GLY A 34 12.41 35.54 18.37
C GLY A 34 11.68 36.75 18.95
N ILE A 35 11.94 37.15 20.19
CA ILE A 35 11.64 38.48 20.74
C ILE A 35 12.85 38.84 21.61
N VAL A 36 13.65 39.82 21.16
CA VAL A 36 14.87 40.40 21.77
C VAL A 36 16.23 39.87 21.23
N LYS A 37 16.82 40.75 20.38
CA LYS A 37 18.25 41.10 20.18
C LYS A 37 19.24 40.09 19.57
N VAL A 38 19.77 40.53 18.43
CA VAL A 38 20.99 40.10 17.75
C VAL A 38 22.23 40.31 18.63
N ALA A 39 23.05 39.27 18.85
CA ALA A 39 24.52 39.31 18.84
C ALA A 39 25.18 37.94 19.16
N ALA A 40 26.25 37.65 18.40
CA ALA A 40 27.49 36.95 18.76
C ALA A 40 27.59 35.40 18.70
N ASP A 41 28.39 34.98 17.71
CA ASP A 41 29.63 34.16 17.77
C ASP A 41 29.66 32.61 17.82
N ASN A 42 30.58 32.13 16.95
CA ASN A 42 31.09 30.82 16.55
C ASN A 42 31.32 29.67 17.57
N ILE A 43 31.60 28.48 16.98
CA ILE A 43 32.25 27.24 17.51
C ILE A 43 31.23 26.21 18.04
N GLY A 44 31.18 24.91 17.73
CA GLY A 44 32.05 23.92 17.07
C GLY A 44 31.92 22.56 17.80
N ARG A 45 31.93 21.45 17.04
CA ARG A 45 32.13 20.02 17.44
C ARG A 45 30.96 19.18 18.03
N TYR A 46 30.85 18.00 17.40
CA TYR A 46 30.25 16.73 17.83
C TYR A 46 30.28 16.43 19.34
N GLY A 47 29.17 15.86 19.85
CA GLY A 47 29.13 15.21 21.16
C GLY A 47 27.82 14.42 21.38
N HIS A 48 27.93 13.09 21.43
CA HIS A 48 26.90 12.15 21.88
C HIS A 48 26.38 12.50 23.29
N PHE A 49 25.05 12.57 23.49
CA PHE A 49 24.42 12.45 24.82
C PHE A 49 23.05 11.75 24.76
N SER A 50 22.69 11.07 25.86
CA SER A 50 21.82 9.88 25.89
C SER A 50 20.31 10.11 26.14
N ALA A 51 19.56 9.26 25.43
CA ALA A 51 18.15 8.85 25.39
C ALA A 51 17.11 9.11 26.51
N ASN A 52 17.40 9.65 27.72
CA ASN A 52 16.41 9.57 28.82
C ASN A 52 15.87 10.88 29.38
N THR A 53 16.27 12.05 28.88
CA THR A 53 15.77 13.35 29.38
C THR A 53 14.65 13.95 28.51
N MET A 54 14.43 13.40 27.30
CA MET A 54 13.55 13.98 26.28
C MET A 54 12.06 13.72 26.45
N VAL A 55 11.67 12.66 27.17
CA VAL A 55 10.27 12.34 27.45
C VAL A 55 9.64 13.36 28.43
N ALA A 56 10.45 13.97 29.29
CA ALA A 56 10.02 15.03 30.21
C ALA A 56 9.85 16.40 29.51
N ALA A 57 10.65 16.67 28.48
CA ALA A 57 10.63 17.95 27.76
C ALA A 57 9.42 18.09 26.81
N ALA A 58 8.91 17.00 26.24
CA ALA A 58 7.69 17.02 25.41
C ALA A 58 6.41 17.37 26.21
N ARG A 59 6.38 17.02 27.51
CA ARG A 59 5.33 17.48 28.43
C ARG A 59 5.53 18.95 28.80
N SER A 60 6.77 19.36 29.12
CA SER A 60 7.07 20.75 29.49
C SER A 60 6.85 21.75 28.34
N ALA A 61 7.11 21.35 27.08
CA ALA A 61 6.83 22.16 25.90
C ALA A 61 5.33 22.26 25.57
N SER A 62 4.53 21.26 25.98
CA SER A 62 3.07 21.29 25.91
C SER A 62 2.48 22.29 26.92
N ASP A 63 3.11 22.41 28.09
CA ASP A 63 2.69 23.33 29.15
C ASP A 63 3.08 24.78 28.83
N GLU A 64 4.29 25.03 28.28
CA GLU A 64 4.76 26.37 27.90
C GLU A 64 4.07 26.93 26.61
N LEU A 65 3.69 26.08 25.63
CA LEU A 65 2.88 26.53 24.47
C LEU A 65 1.43 26.85 24.85
N GLY A 66 0.91 26.22 25.91
CA GLY A 66 -0.40 26.53 26.47
C GLY A 66 -0.50 27.96 27.01
N GLU A 67 0.61 28.51 27.52
CA GLU A 67 0.68 29.88 28.03
C GLU A 67 0.91 30.93 26.94
N ALA A 68 1.65 30.63 25.86
CA ALA A 68 2.03 31.62 24.85
C ALA A 68 0.92 31.98 23.84
N VAL A 69 -0.03 31.09 23.59
CA VAL A 69 -1.13 31.29 22.59
C VAL A 69 -2.48 31.53 23.27
N GLY A 70 -2.57 31.34 24.59
CA GLY A 70 -3.81 31.48 25.34
C GLY A 70 -4.95 30.61 24.82
N SER A 71 -4.69 29.43 24.22
CA SER A 71 -5.77 28.64 23.64
C SER A 71 -5.59 27.12 23.61
N SER A 72 -6.72 26.49 23.87
CA SER A 72 -7.10 25.12 23.58
C SER A 72 -7.14 24.82 22.06
N ASP A 73 -6.05 25.05 21.32
CA ASP A 73 -6.01 24.84 19.85
C ASP A 73 -5.10 23.74 19.28
N PHE A 74 -4.20 23.14 20.08
CA PHE A 74 -3.26 22.10 19.63
C PHE A 74 -3.19 20.91 20.61
N GLU A 75 -3.04 19.68 20.11
CA GLU A 75 -2.86 18.45 20.92
C GLU A 75 -2.14 17.37 20.09
N VAL A 76 -1.00 16.85 20.57
CA VAL A 76 -0.34 15.68 19.95
C VAL A 76 -1.10 14.42 20.35
N VAL A 77 -1.68 13.76 19.36
CA VAL A 77 -2.54 12.58 19.56
C VAL A 77 -1.71 11.31 19.62
N SER A 78 -0.68 11.20 18.79
CA SER A 78 0.24 10.05 18.79
C SER A 78 1.54 10.35 18.03
N GLN A 79 2.63 9.69 18.43
CA GLN A 79 3.92 9.69 17.72
C GLN A 79 4.52 8.29 17.80
N ARG A 80 4.88 7.73 16.65
CA ARG A 80 5.16 6.30 16.50
C ARG A 80 6.64 5.94 16.58
N PHE A 81 7.50 6.85 16.12
CA PHE A 81 8.94 6.76 16.21
C PHE A 81 9.53 8.11 16.61
N PRO A 82 10.71 8.14 17.26
CA PRO A 82 11.38 9.38 17.65
C PRO A 82 11.50 10.40 16.50
N ASP A 83 11.77 9.91 15.29
CA ASP A 83 11.95 10.70 14.06
C ASP A 83 10.81 10.50 13.04
N GLY A 84 9.69 9.87 13.45
CA GLY A 84 8.59 9.49 12.58
C GLY A 84 7.45 10.52 12.48
N PRO A 85 6.42 10.25 11.65
CA PRO A 85 5.23 11.09 11.56
C PRO A 85 4.56 11.28 12.94
N ALA A 86 4.18 12.51 13.26
CA ALA A 86 3.35 12.81 14.43
C ALA A 86 1.91 13.09 14.01
N VAL A 87 0.94 12.48 14.69
CA VAL A 87 -0.48 12.82 14.54
C VAL A 87 -0.84 13.90 15.54
N VAL A 88 -1.35 15.01 15.02
CA VAL A 88 -1.63 16.20 15.81
C VAL A 88 -3.03 16.71 15.51
N ALA A 89 -3.83 16.93 16.55
CA ALA A 89 -5.12 17.60 16.46
C ALA A 89 -4.91 19.12 16.59
N MET A 90 -5.29 19.87 15.55
CA MET A 90 -5.19 21.33 15.56
C MET A 90 -6.30 22.00 14.73
N THR A 91 -6.49 23.31 14.91
CA THR A 91 -7.37 24.10 14.03
C THR A 91 -6.73 24.33 12.66
N HIS A 92 -7.52 24.71 11.65
CA HIS A 92 -6.98 25.07 10.33
C HIS A 92 -6.02 26.27 10.39
N ALA A 93 -6.31 27.25 11.25
CA ALA A 93 -5.41 28.38 11.50
C ALA A 93 -4.10 27.90 12.14
N GLY A 94 -4.16 26.96 13.10
CA GLY A 94 -2.99 26.33 13.71
C GLY A 94 -2.11 25.59 12.70
N ARG A 95 -2.71 24.87 11.73
CA ARG A 95 -1.98 24.25 10.61
C ARG A 95 -1.20 25.29 9.82
N LEU A 96 -1.89 26.34 9.34
CA LEU A 96 -1.26 27.36 8.50
C LEU A 96 -0.12 28.08 9.23
N ALA A 97 -0.29 28.36 10.53
CA ALA A 97 0.75 28.93 11.36
C ALA A 97 1.95 27.99 11.51
N LEU A 98 1.72 26.69 11.69
CA LEU A 98 2.78 25.68 11.80
C LEU A 98 3.60 25.56 10.51
N GLU A 99 2.92 25.52 9.35
CA GLU A 99 3.57 25.47 8.03
C GLU A 99 4.33 26.78 7.72
N ALA A 100 3.77 27.94 8.08
CA ALA A 100 4.43 29.22 7.86
C ALA A 100 5.68 29.40 8.73
N ALA A 101 5.66 28.91 9.97
CA ALA A 101 6.79 28.98 10.88
C ALA A 101 7.88 27.95 10.54
N ASN A 102 7.52 26.86 9.86
CA ASN A 102 8.42 25.75 9.56
C ASN A 102 8.25 25.34 8.08
N PRO A 103 8.91 26.05 7.15
CA PRO A 103 8.78 25.75 5.72
C PRO A 103 9.25 24.34 5.37
N ASP A 104 10.09 23.74 6.22
CA ASP A 104 10.57 22.38 6.07
C ASP A 104 9.64 21.31 6.67
N LEU A 105 8.57 21.68 7.38
CA LEU A 105 7.58 20.71 7.84
C LEU A 105 6.47 20.55 6.80
N ARG A 106 6.05 19.29 6.59
CA ARG A 106 4.85 19.01 5.81
C ARG A 106 3.73 18.63 6.75
N VAL A 107 2.69 19.48 6.81
CA VAL A 107 1.48 19.20 7.57
C VAL A 107 0.41 18.71 6.61
N LEU A 108 -0.11 17.52 6.83
CA LEU A 108 -1.00 16.84 5.89
C LEU A 108 -2.29 16.43 6.58
N PRO A 109 -3.44 16.55 5.91
CA PRO A 109 -4.68 16.00 6.46
C PRO A 109 -4.56 14.48 6.59
N ILE A 110 -5.12 13.92 7.67
CA ILE A 110 -5.31 12.47 7.74
C ILE A 110 -6.28 12.06 6.63
N THR A 111 -5.80 11.17 5.77
CA THR A 111 -6.59 10.57 4.70
C THR A 111 -6.75 9.10 4.97
N LYS A 112 -7.95 8.60 4.70
CA LYS A 112 -8.28 7.18 4.81
C LYS A 112 -8.22 6.50 3.45
N TYR A 113 -7.58 5.36 3.45
CA TYR A 113 -7.46 4.43 2.34
C TYR A 113 -8.23 3.18 2.70
N TYR A 114 -8.88 2.60 1.71
CA TYR A 114 -9.75 1.46 1.83
C TYR A 114 -9.23 0.36 0.92
N LEU A 115 -9.70 -0.85 1.13
CA LEU A 115 -9.56 -1.87 0.10
C LEU A 115 -10.35 -1.42 -1.15
N PRO A 116 -9.83 -1.65 -2.36
CA PRO A 116 -10.48 -1.32 -3.62
C PRO A 116 -11.97 -1.69 -3.67
N GLY A 117 -12.86 -0.69 -3.80
CA GLY A 117 -14.31 -0.88 -3.89
C GLY A 117 -15.08 -0.89 -2.55
N ARG A 118 -14.41 -0.58 -1.43
CA ARG A 118 -14.99 -0.67 -0.06
C ARG A 118 -15.09 0.67 0.71
N LYS A 119 -15.16 1.81 0.01
CA LYS A 119 -15.41 3.10 0.68
C LYS A 119 -16.76 3.06 1.43
N PRO A 120 -16.86 3.52 2.69
CA PRO A 120 -18.14 3.64 3.36
C PRO A 120 -19.02 4.59 2.55
N GLN A 121 -20.12 4.07 2.00
CA GLN A 121 -21.05 4.87 1.21
C GLN A 121 -21.60 6.00 2.10
N ARG A 122 -21.42 7.26 1.68
CA ARG A 122 -22.36 8.31 2.08
C ARG A 122 -23.72 7.91 1.49
N ALA A 123 -24.75 7.91 2.32
CA ALA A 123 -26.08 7.34 2.06
C ALA A 123 -26.90 7.93 0.87
N THR A 124 -26.27 8.49 -0.17
CA THR A 124 -26.96 9.16 -1.27
C THR A 124 -26.41 8.89 -2.69
N ALA A 125 -25.50 7.94 -2.89
CA ALA A 125 -25.15 7.49 -4.24
C ALA A 125 -25.94 6.22 -4.59
N ARG A 126 -26.70 6.27 -5.69
CA ARG A 126 -27.38 5.13 -6.32
C ARG A 126 -26.52 3.86 -6.22
N THR A 127 -27.16 2.76 -5.87
CA THR A 127 -26.65 1.39 -5.82
C THR A 127 -25.82 1.04 -7.06
N ALA A 128 -24.54 1.41 -7.07
CA ALA A 128 -23.53 0.68 -7.80
C ALA A 128 -23.51 -0.71 -7.15
N GLY A 129 -23.75 -1.75 -7.94
CA GLY A 129 -23.78 -3.14 -7.46
C GLY A 129 -22.58 -3.38 -6.56
N ALA A 130 -22.83 -3.90 -5.36
CA ALA A 130 -21.76 -4.23 -4.43
C ALA A 130 -20.72 -5.09 -5.16
N MET A 131 -19.44 -4.74 -5.05
CA MET A 131 -18.36 -5.63 -5.44
C MET A 131 -18.63 -6.99 -4.79
N PRO A 132 -18.62 -8.09 -5.55
CA PRO A 132 -19.10 -9.36 -5.10
C PRO A 132 -18.22 -9.79 -3.92
N SER A 133 -18.87 -10.35 -2.90
CA SER A 133 -18.19 -11.24 -1.99
C SER A 133 -17.67 -12.40 -2.84
N GLY A 134 -16.38 -12.50 -3.03
CA GLY A 134 -15.76 -13.75 -3.43
C GLY A 134 -16.11 -14.89 -2.48
N ILE A 135 -15.68 -16.09 -2.86
CA ILE A 135 -16.21 -17.34 -2.33
C ILE A 135 -15.08 -18.29 -1.95
N SER A 136 -15.38 -19.25 -1.09
CA SER A 136 -14.49 -20.39 -0.85
C SER A 136 -14.07 -21.00 -2.19
N ALA A 137 -12.75 -21.18 -2.36
CA ALA A 137 -12.20 -21.91 -3.50
C ALA A 137 -12.30 -23.43 -3.29
N VAL A 138 -12.65 -23.87 -2.08
CA VAL A 138 -12.84 -25.27 -1.72
C VAL A 138 -14.28 -25.67 -2.02
N ASP A 139 -14.46 -26.70 -2.85
CA ASP A 139 -15.77 -27.27 -3.16
C ASP A 139 -16.29 -28.17 -2.03
N ALA A 140 -17.52 -28.70 -2.18
CA ALA A 140 -18.13 -29.58 -1.19
C ALA A 140 -17.37 -30.90 -0.97
N ALA A 141 -16.49 -31.29 -1.90
CA ALA A 141 -15.64 -32.46 -1.80
C ALA A 141 -14.26 -32.15 -1.17
N GLY A 142 -14.01 -30.90 -0.79
CA GLY A 142 -12.72 -30.47 -0.21
C GLY A 142 -11.64 -30.16 -1.25
N THR A 143 -11.99 -30.12 -2.55
CA THR A 143 -11.03 -29.85 -3.63
C THR A 143 -10.94 -28.35 -3.88
N VAL A 144 -9.71 -27.83 -3.95
CA VAL A 144 -9.47 -26.42 -4.30
C VAL A 144 -9.59 -26.24 -5.81
N PHE A 145 -10.37 -25.25 -6.24
CA PHE A 145 -10.43 -24.82 -7.62
C PHE A 145 -9.05 -24.33 -8.09
N SER A 146 -8.42 -25.02 -9.03
CA SER A 146 -7.01 -24.79 -9.42
C SER A 146 -6.82 -24.00 -10.72
N ALA A 147 -7.88 -23.81 -11.50
CA ALA A 147 -7.82 -23.17 -12.82
C ALA A 147 -8.35 -21.74 -12.76
N ASP A 148 -7.46 -20.76 -12.62
CA ASP A 148 -7.83 -19.34 -12.74
C ASP A 148 -7.05 -18.62 -13.84
N ALA A 149 -7.43 -17.37 -14.11
CA ALA A 149 -6.75 -16.55 -15.11
C ALA A 149 -5.25 -16.41 -14.80
N LYS A 150 -4.85 -16.31 -13.53
CA LYS A 150 -3.43 -16.26 -13.13
C LYS A 150 -2.67 -17.49 -13.64
N GLN A 151 -3.18 -18.71 -13.42
CA GLN A 151 -2.51 -19.92 -13.89
C GLN A 151 -2.44 -19.98 -15.42
N TYR A 152 -3.48 -19.53 -16.13
CA TYR A 152 -3.48 -19.48 -17.59
C TYR A 152 -2.35 -18.58 -18.13
N PHE A 153 -2.23 -17.36 -17.60
CA PHE A 153 -1.24 -16.41 -18.08
C PHE A 153 0.19 -16.75 -17.63
N LEU A 154 0.36 -17.49 -16.53
CA LEU A 154 1.68 -18.00 -16.11
C LEU A 154 2.11 -19.26 -16.90
N ALA A 155 1.17 -20.15 -17.23
CA ALA A 155 1.49 -21.46 -17.83
C ALA A 155 2.15 -21.37 -19.22
N GLY A 156 2.04 -20.24 -19.92
CA GLY A 156 2.63 -20.05 -21.24
C GLY A 156 4.07 -19.51 -21.27
N GLU A 157 4.63 -19.04 -20.16
CA GLU A 157 5.74 -18.06 -20.19
C GLU A 157 6.93 -18.40 -19.26
N VAL A 158 6.82 -19.45 -18.44
CA VAL A 158 7.87 -19.79 -17.48
C VAL A 158 8.95 -20.67 -18.12
N ASN A 159 9.83 -20.04 -18.90
CA ASN A 159 11.13 -20.64 -19.23
C ASN A 159 12.12 -20.37 -18.08
N GLY A 160 12.31 -21.35 -17.20
CA GLY A 160 13.46 -21.40 -16.28
C GLY A 160 13.17 -21.12 -14.80
N HIS A 161 14.13 -21.53 -13.97
CA HIS A 161 14.16 -21.59 -12.50
C HIS A 161 14.03 -20.24 -11.75
N GLN A 162 13.45 -19.21 -12.37
CA GLN A 162 13.38 -17.84 -11.84
C GLN A 162 12.10 -17.64 -11.01
N ASN A 163 12.05 -18.25 -9.83
CA ASN A 163 10.87 -18.29 -8.97
C ASN A 163 10.82 -17.17 -7.91
N GLY A 164 11.63 -16.11 -8.06
CA GLY A 164 11.67 -15.00 -7.11
C GLY A 164 12.72 -15.13 -6.01
N LYS A 165 13.60 -16.15 -6.09
CA LYS A 165 14.68 -16.34 -5.13
C LYS A 165 15.51 -15.06 -4.94
N ASP A 166 15.88 -14.79 -3.69
CA ASP A 166 16.67 -13.62 -3.24
C ASP A 166 15.98 -12.26 -3.43
N VAL A 167 14.72 -12.24 -3.88
CA VAL A 167 13.92 -11.02 -4.01
C VAL A 167 12.96 -10.89 -2.83
N THR A 168 12.83 -9.67 -2.32
CA THR A 168 11.96 -9.38 -1.17
C THR A 168 10.79 -8.48 -1.58
N VAL A 169 9.57 -8.91 -1.25
CA VAL A 169 8.33 -8.20 -1.55
C VAL A 169 7.61 -7.81 -0.25
N GLY A 170 7.43 -6.51 -0.03
CA GLY A 170 6.62 -5.99 1.05
C GLY A 170 5.14 -5.95 0.67
N VAL A 171 4.27 -6.52 1.50
CA VAL A 171 2.80 -6.50 1.32
C VAL A 171 2.20 -5.55 2.35
N VAL A 172 1.77 -4.38 1.88
CA VAL A 172 1.10 -3.35 2.72
C VAL A 172 -0.40 -3.55 2.63
N ASP A 173 -0.98 -4.21 3.63
CA ASP A 173 -2.35 -4.73 3.54
C ASP A 173 -2.97 -4.98 4.95
N THR A 174 -3.95 -5.88 5.03
CA THR A 174 -4.67 -6.26 6.25
C THR A 174 -3.90 -7.21 7.16
N GLY A 175 -2.62 -7.46 6.88
CA GLY A 175 -1.83 -8.49 7.55
C GLY A 175 -1.90 -9.84 6.85
N VAL A 176 -1.04 -10.76 7.25
CA VAL A 176 -0.83 -12.04 6.57
C VAL A 176 -0.81 -13.17 7.58
N ASP A 177 -1.55 -14.24 7.30
CA ASP A 177 -1.46 -15.49 8.04
C ASP A 177 -0.22 -16.25 7.56
N ASN A 178 0.91 -16.06 8.25
CA ASN A 178 2.13 -16.80 7.97
C ASN A 178 2.11 -18.24 8.52
N ALA A 179 1.06 -18.66 9.24
CA ALA A 179 0.87 -20.06 9.62
C ALA A 179 0.18 -20.87 8.51
N HIS A 180 -0.36 -20.20 7.48
CA HIS A 180 -0.88 -20.88 6.30
C HIS A 180 0.21 -21.77 5.68
N PRO A 181 -0.02 -23.08 5.44
CA PRO A 181 1.01 -24.01 4.99
C PRO A 181 1.76 -23.56 3.72
N ALA A 182 1.02 -23.00 2.75
CA ALA A 182 1.60 -22.47 1.51
C ALA A 182 2.41 -21.16 1.67
N LEU A 183 2.34 -20.48 2.82
CA LEU A 183 3.03 -19.19 3.06
C LEU A 183 4.10 -19.28 4.15
N ALA A 184 4.12 -20.35 4.94
CA ALA A 184 4.98 -20.48 6.11
C ALA A 184 6.49 -20.36 5.81
N LYS A 185 6.92 -20.72 4.59
CA LYS A 185 8.31 -20.53 4.15
C LYS A 185 8.59 -19.16 3.56
N SER A 186 7.61 -18.58 2.86
CA SER A 186 7.79 -17.35 2.11
C SER A 186 7.61 -16.10 2.98
N VAL A 187 6.74 -16.15 3.99
CA VAL A 187 6.41 -14.99 4.85
C VAL A 187 7.23 -15.02 6.14
N GLY A 188 8.39 -14.36 6.11
CA GLY A 188 9.38 -14.43 7.20
C GLY A 188 9.22 -13.37 8.30
N LEU A 189 8.60 -12.22 8.00
CA LEU A 189 8.48 -11.11 8.95
C LEU A 189 7.08 -10.49 8.90
N LEU A 190 6.52 -10.25 10.09
CA LEU A 190 5.24 -9.59 10.29
C LEU A 190 5.43 -8.27 11.04
N ARG A 191 4.88 -7.19 10.50
CA ARG A 191 4.85 -5.87 11.16
C ARG A 191 3.41 -5.37 11.23
N CYS A 192 3.06 -4.74 12.35
CA CYS A 192 1.83 -3.99 12.49
C CYS A 192 2.16 -2.49 12.54
N LEU A 193 1.54 -1.70 11.68
CA LEU A 193 1.86 -0.30 11.44
C LEU A 193 0.84 0.66 12.06
N ILE A 194 -0.07 0.11 12.88
CA ILE A 194 -1.21 0.81 13.47
C ILE A 194 -0.79 1.52 14.75
N ALA A 195 -1.30 2.73 14.94
CA ALA A 195 -1.02 3.50 16.15
C ALA A 195 -1.51 2.77 17.41
N GLY A 196 -0.62 2.58 18.39
CA GLY A 196 -0.93 1.93 19.67
C GLY A 196 -1.06 0.41 19.63
N ALA A 197 -0.84 -0.23 18.47
CA ALA A 197 -0.81 -1.69 18.35
C ALA A 197 0.59 -2.25 18.64
N ASP A 198 0.64 -3.53 19.03
CA ASP A 198 1.90 -4.28 19.12
C ASP A 198 2.56 -4.33 17.73
N PRO A 199 3.78 -3.77 17.54
CA PRO A 199 4.43 -3.68 16.23
C PRO A 199 4.78 -5.05 15.64
N THR A 200 4.81 -6.12 16.43
CA THR A 200 5.05 -7.50 15.97
C THR A 200 3.77 -8.22 15.56
N SER A 201 2.60 -7.64 15.84
CA SER A 201 1.29 -8.25 15.58
C SER A 201 0.79 -8.08 14.13
N GLY A 202 1.61 -8.41 13.13
CA GLY A 202 1.21 -8.35 11.70
C GLY A 202 0.25 -9.48 11.26
N ARG A 203 -0.40 -10.15 12.22
CA ARG A 203 -1.48 -11.13 11.98
C ARG A 203 -2.60 -10.49 11.16
N PRO A 204 -3.38 -11.26 10.39
CA PRO A 204 -4.54 -10.72 9.67
C PRO A 204 -5.49 -9.95 10.57
N VAL A 205 -6.19 -8.97 9.99
CA VAL A 205 -7.28 -8.26 10.67
C VAL A 205 -8.37 -9.24 11.06
N ASP A 206 -8.82 -9.14 12.30
CA ASP A 206 -10.03 -9.77 12.80
C ASP A 206 -11.19 -8.75 12.71
N TRP A 207 -12.05 -8.93 11.71
CA TRP A 207 -13.27 -8.15 11.56
C TRP A 207 -14.49 -8.77 12.25
N GLY A 208 -14.32 -9.82 13.05
CA GLY A 208 -15.38 -10.56 13.74
C GLY A 208 -15.44 -12.04 13.32
N SER A 209 -16.34 -12.80 13.95
CA SER A 209 -16.53 -14.25 13.75
C SER A 209 -17.01 -14.64 12.36
N ASP A 210 -17.43 -13.67 11.56
CA ASP A 210 -17.79 -13.89 10.17
C ASP A 210 -16.50 -13.76 9.36
N TRP A 211 -16.04 -14.88 8.79
CA TRP A 211 -14.91 -14.97 7.85
C TRP A 211 -15.16 -14.07 6.64
N THR A 212 -15.00 -12.77 6.83
CA THR A 212 -15.20 -11.77 5.80
C THR A 212 -13.99 -11.77 4.88
N GLU A 213 -14.26 -11.64 3.60
CA GLU A 213 -13.25 -11.51 2.54
C GLU A 213 -12.16 -10.52 2.87
N GLU A 214 -12.56 -9.41 3.48
CA GLU A 214 -11.68 -8.35 3.88
C GLU A 214 -10.61 -8.90 4.83
N ALA A 215 -10.99 -9.74 5.82
CA ALA A 215 -10.13 -10.24 6.90
C ALA A 215 -8.93 -11.02 6.37
N GLY A 216 -9.14 -11.77 5.28
CA GLY A 216 -8.10 -12.53 4.62
C GLY A 216 -7.42 -11.85 3.44
N HIS A 217 -7.76 -10.60 3.12
CA HIS A 217 -7.29 -9.92 1.91
C HIS A 217 -5.76 -9.90 1.77
N GLY A 218 -5.02 -9.50 2.82
CA GLY A 218 -3.55 -9.50 2.79
C GLY A 218 -2.95 -10.90 2.65
N THR A 219 -3.59 -11.92 3.23
CA THR A 219 -3.19 -13.33 3.05
C THR A 219 -3.42 -13.78 1.61
N HIS A 220 -4.52 -13.36 0.98
CA HIS A 220 -4.82 -13.63 -0.44
C HIS A 220 -3.80 -12.98 -1.37
N VAL A 221 -3.49 -11.70 -1.13
CA VAL A 221 -2.45 -10.94 -1.84
C VAL A 221 -1.08 -11.62 -1.72
N ALA A 222 -0.69 -12.04 -0.51
CA ALA A 222 0.58 -12.74 -0.29
C ALA A 222 0.66 -14.07 -1.04
N GLY A 223 -0.43 -14.84 -1.09
CA GLY A 223 -0.48 -16.10 -1.83
C GLY A 223 -0.35 -15.94 -3.34
N ILE A 224 -0.91 -14.86 -3.92
CA ILE A 224 -0.75 -14.56 -5.35
C ILE A 224 0.74 -14.36 -5.66
N ILE A 225 1.48 -13.71 -4.76
CA ILE A 225 2.91 -13.47 -4.91
C ILE A 225 3.70 -14.76 -4.72
N ALA A 226 3.58 -15.41 -3.56
CA ALA A 226 4.60 -16.38 -3.11
C ALA A 226 4.05 -17.67 -2.46
N ALA A 227 2.81 -18.08 -2.76
CA ALA A 227 2.32 -19.38 -2.29
C ALA A 227 3.19 -20.53 -2.84
N GLU A 228 3.64 -21.43 -1.96
CA GLU A 228 4.33 -22.65 -2.32
C GLU A 228 3.35 -23.66 -2.95
N ALA A 229 3.81 -24.39 -3.97
CA ALA A 229 3.05 -25.47 -4.58
C ALA A 229 2.88 -26.66 -3.63
N GLY A 230 1.90 -27.53 -3.89
CA GLY A 230 1.77 -28.81 -3.16
C GLY A 230 1.00 -28.73 -1.83
N HIS A 231 0.36 -27.60 -1.55
CA HIS A 231 -0.46 -27.38 -0.34
C HIS A 231 -1.96 -27.31 -0.62
N GLY A 232 -2.43 -28.06 -1.63
CA GLY A 232 -3.84 -28.19 -1.99
C GLY A 232 -4.37 -27.14 -2.98
N GLY A 233 -3.77 -25.95 -3.05
CA GLY A 233 -4.14 -24.90 -4.00
C GLY A 233 -3.02 -24.47 -4.96
N PRO A 234 -3.28 -23.44 -5.79
CA PRO A 234 -2.31 -22.97 -6.79
C PRO A 234 -1.07 -22.32 -6.15
N ALA A 235 0.08 -22.49 -6.81
CA ALA A 235 1.28 -21.74 -6.47
C ALA A 235 1.14 -20.25 -6.82
N GLY A 236 1.89 -19.42 -6.10
CA GLY A 236 2.07 -18.01 -6.40
C GLY A 236 2.90 -17.81 -7.67
N VAL A 237 2.95 -16.56 -8.13
CA VAL A 237 3.73 -16.16 -9.31
C VAL A 237 5.23 -16.35 -9.08
N ALA A 238 5.72 -16.01 -7.88
CA ALA A 238 7.11 -16.09 -7.45
C ALA A 238 7.22 -16.87 -6.11
N PRO A 239 7.06 -18.21 -6.11
CA PRO A 239 6.99 -19.02 -4.89
C PRO A 239 8.24 -19.00 -3.99
N GLU A 240 9.40 -18.61 -4.52
CA GLU A 240 10.66 -18.51 -3.76
C GLU A 240 10.98 -17.07 -3.31
N ALA A 241 10.10 -16.10 -3.59
CA ALA A 241 10.25 -14.74 -3.09
C ALA A 241 10.00 -14.68 -1.58
N ARG A 242 10.78 -13.84 -0.88
CA ARG A 242 10.54 -13.54 0.53
C ARG A 242 9.48 -12.44 0.63
N VAL A 243 8.44 -12.69 1.42
CA VAL A 243 7.37 -11.73 1.69
C VAL A 243 7.52 -11.18 3.12
N ILE A 244 7.37 -9.87 3.25
CA ILE A 244 7.23 -9.18 4.53
C ILE A 244 5.84 -8.56 4.60
N SER A 245 5.10 -8.86 5.66
CA SER A 245 3.76 -8.31 5.89
C SER A 245 3.85 -6.99 6.66
N TYR A 246 3.25 -5.93 6.11
CA TYR A 246 3.07 -4.64 6.75
C TYR A 246 1.58 -4.37 6.93
N ARG A 247 1.04 -4.74 8.09
CA ARG A 247 -0.37 -4.53 8.40
C ARG A 247 -0.66 -3.07 8.69
N VAL A 248 -1.55 -2.45 7.91
CA VAL A 248 -1.99 -1.04 8.09
C VAL A 248 -3.47 -0.88 8.41
N PHE A 249 -4.26 -1.95 8.32
CA PHE A 249 -5.69 -1.92 8.64
C PHE A 249 -5.97 -2.39 10.08
N PRO A 250 -6.74 -1.64 10.88
CA PRO A 250 -7.06 -2.00 12.26
C PRO A 250 -8.19 -3.02 12.39
N ASP A 251 -8.15 -3.76 13.50
CA ASP A 251 -9.31 -4.52 14.01
C ASP A 251 -10.41 -3.52 14.36
N THR A 252 -11.67 -3.88 14.09
CA THR A 252 -12.80 -2.96 14.30
C THR A 252 -14.05 -3.59 14.89
N GLY A 253 -14.01 -4.87 15.27
CA GLY A 253 -15.14 -5.55 15.89
C GLY A 253 -16.42 -5.52 15.04
N GLY A 254 -16.31 -5.68 13.70
CA GLY A 254 -17.46 -5.85 12.82
C GLY A 254 -17.60 -4.85 11.66
N ALA A 255 -16.85 -3.74 11.62
CA ALA A 255 -17.06 -2.68 10.61
C ALA A 255 -15.75 -2.23 9.92
N PRO A 256 -15.55 -2.40 8.61
CA PRO A 256 -14.30 -2.06 7.95
C PRO A 256 -13.83 -0.61 8.23
N LYS A 257 -12.63 -0.47 8.81
CA LYS A 257 -11.96 0.83 8.97
C LYS A 257 -10.78 0.87 8.02
N GLY A 258 -10.72 1.94 7.24
CA GLY A 258 -9.61 2.18 6.34
C GLY A 258 -8.30 2.46 7.08
N ALA A 259 -7.18 2.13 6.44
CA ALA A 259 -5.84 2.55 6.83
C ALA A 259 -5.68 4.06 6.66
N GLU A 260 -4.84 4.68 7.47
CA GLU A 260 -4.58 6.12 7.46
C GLU A 260 -3.21 6.42 6.84
N ASN A 261 -3.05 7.62 6.26
CA ASN A 261 -1.78 8.09 5.69
C ASN A 261 -0.53 7.77 6.54
N PRO A 262 -0.50 8.00 7.89
CA PRO A 262 0.67 7.68 8.70
C PRO A 262 1.08 6.22 8.64
N GLU A 263 0.10 5.31 8.75
CA GLU A 263 0.31 3.86 8.71
C GLU A 263 0.91 3.42 7.37
N ILE A 264 0.41 3.99 6.27
CA ILE A 264 0.90 3.72 4.92
C ILE A 264 2.31 4.28 4.72
N ILE A 265 2.57 5.52 5.14
CA ILE A 265 3.90 6.16 5.05
C ILE A 265 4.93 5.35 5.83
N ASP A 266 4.61 4.98 7.07
CA ASP A 266 5.49 4.17 7.92
C ASP A 266 5.73 2.78 7.33
N SER A 267 4.71 2.18 6.69
CA SER A 267 4.87 0.88 6.05
C SER A 267 5.84 0.92 4.86
N ILE A 268 5.78 1.96 4.04
CA ILE A 268 6.67 2.12 2.89
C ILE A 268 8.11 2.38 3.36
N ARG A 269 8.28 3.21 4.40
CA ARG A 269 9.60 3.45 5.02
C ARG A 269 10.18 2.17 5.63
N ALA A 270 9.38 1.46 6.42
CA ALA A 270 9.81 0.18 6.98
C ALA A 270 10.16 -0.84 5.88
N ALA A 271 9.45 -0.84 4.75
CA ALA A 271 9.80 -1.68 3.61
C ALA A 271 11.15 -1.33 2.98
N ILE A 272 11.49 -0.04 2.88
CA ILE A 272 12.83 0.41 2.45
C ILE A 272 13.89 -0.10 3.44
N ASP A 273 13.67 0.13 4.74
CA ASP A 273 14.61 -0.23 5.81
C ASP A 273 14.81 -1.75 5.92
N ASP A 274 13.77 -2.54 5.69
CA ASP A 274 13.83 -4.01 5.68
C ASP A 274 14.41 -4.59 4.38
N GLY A 275 14.81 -3.72 3.44
CA GLY A 275 15.44 -4.11 2.18
C GLY A 275 14.48 -4.73 1.16
N CYS A 276 13.18 -4.39 1.20
CA CYS A 276 12.24 -4.82 0.17
C CYS A 276 12.63 -4.27 -1.20
N ASP A 277 12.56 -5.08 -2.25
CA ASP A 277 12.76 -4.63 -3.63
C ASP A 277 11.48 -4.06 -4.23
N ILE A 278 10.34 -4.62 -3.81
CA ILE A 278 9.02 -4.34 -4.33
C ILE A 278 8.09 -4.10 -3.14
N VAL A 279 7.19 -3.13 -3.25
CA VAL A 279 6.12 -2.89 -2.28
C VAL A 279 4.78 -2.99 -2.98
N ASN A 280 3.98 -4.00 -2.64
CA ASN A 280 2.60 -4.14 -3.12
C ASN A 280 1.63 -3.34 -2.24
N LEU A 281 0.87 -2.44 -2.88
CA LEU A 281 -0.11 -1.55 -2.29
C LEU A 281 -1.51 -1.84 -2.89
N SER A 282 -2.17 -2.90 -2.38
CA SER A 282 -3.53 -3.26 -2.80
C SER A 282 -4.60 -2.44 -2.05
N ILE A 283 -4.44 -1.11 -2.08
CA ILE A 283 -5.25 -0.13 -1.35
C ILE A 283 -5.69 1.01 -2.29
N GLU A 284 -6.80 1.68 -1.95
CA GLU A 284 -7.28 2.86 -2.68
C GLU A 284 -7.70 4.01 -1.77
N GLY A 285 -7.54 5.24 -2.24
CA GLY A 285 -7.85 6.47 -1.53
C GLY A 285 -8.36 7.56 -2.47
N PRO A 286 -8.89 8.66 -1.92
CA PRO A 286 -9.30 9.82 -2.71
C PRO A 286 -8.09 10.55 -3.30
N LYS A 287 -8.33 11.36 -4.34
CA LYS A 287 -7.32 12.26 -4.92
C LYS A 287 -6.91 13.35 -3.94
N LEU A 288 -5.59 13.54 -3.78
CA LEU A 288 -5.01 14.64 -3.03
C LEU A 288 -3.93 15.33 -3.87
N ARG A 289 -3.88 16.68 -3.79
CA ARG A 289 -2.89 17.48 -4.53
C ARG A 289 -1.48 17.32 -3.95
N GLU A 290 -1.39 17.14 -2.65
CA GLU A 290 -0.15 17.00 -1.89
C GLU A 290 -0.42 16.06 -0.72
N ASP A 291 0.02 14.80 -0.81
CA ASP A 291 -0.05 13.85 0.28
C ASP A 291 1.32 13.25 0.57
N GLY A 292 1.50 12.78 1.80
CA GLY A 292 2.76 12.23 2.29
C GLY A 292 3.03 10.84 1.72
N VAL A 293 1.97 10.15 1.27
CA VAL A 293 2.08 8.88 0.57
C VAL A 293 2.80 9.05 -0.76
N ARG A 294 2.56 10.13 -1.51
CA ARG A 294 3.35 10.48 -2.71
C ARG A 294 4.83 10.59 -2.40
N ASN A 295 5.18 11.27 -1.31
CA ASN A 295 6.58 11.41 -0.93
C ASN A 295 7.18 10.06 -0.56
N ALA A 296 6.48 9.25 0.24
CA ALA A 296 6.96 7.92 0.60
C ALA A 296 7.18 7.02 -0.63
N ILE A 297 6.32 7.11 -1.65
CA ILE A 297 6.50 6.40 -2.92
C ILE A 297 7.72 6.93 -3.69
N ASN A 298 7.93 8.25 -3.70
CA ASN A 298 9.14 8.83 -4.29
C ASN A 298 10.40 8.44 -3.51
N ASP A 299 10.33 8.36 -2.19
CA ASP A 299 11.42 7.93 -1.31
C ASP A 299 11.77 6.48 -1.64
N ALA A 300 10.76 5.59 -1.75
CA ALA A 300 10.95 4.22 -2.21
C ALA A 300 11.66 4.17 -3.58
N TRP A 301 11.17 4.96 -4.54
CA TRP A 301 11.76 5.04 -5.87
C TRP A 301 13.24 5.42 -5.84
N VAL A 302 13.61 6.47 -5.10
CA VAL A 302 15.01 6.92 -5.03
C VAL A 302 15.90 6.00 -4.20
N HIS A 303 15.33 5.06 -3.43
CA HIS A 303 16.05 3.98 -2.73
C HIS A 303 16.01 2.64 -3.47
N GLY A 304 15.73 2.65 -4.78
CA GLY A 304 15.76 1.43 -5.58
C GLY A 304 14.60 0.46 -5.31
N VAL A 305 13.48 0.95 -4.75
CA VAL A 305 12.28 0.16 -4.42
C VAL A 305 11.13 0.56 -5.32
N VAL A 306 10.44 -0.41 -5.93
CA VAL A 306 9.29 -0.15 -6.80
C VAL A 306 7.98 -0.43 -6.05
N CYS A 307 7.12 0.59 -5.95
CA CYS A 307 5.76 0.43 -5.46
C CYS A 307 4.82 0.01 -6.59
N VAL A 308 4.06 -1.08 -6.40
CA VAL A 308 3.04 -1.58 -7.32
C VAL A 308 1.67 -1.45 -6.65
N ALA A 309 0.71 -0.80 -7.29
CA ALA A 309 -0.57 -0.47 -6.68
C ALA A 309 -1.77 -0.80 -7.57
N ALA A 310 -2.87 -1.15 -6.91
CA ALA A 310 -4.15 -1.42 -7.54
C ALA A 310 -4.77 -0.14 -8.14
N ALA A 311 -5.22 -0.19 -9.40
CA ALA A 311 -5.82 0.98 -10.04
C ALA A 311 -7.16 1.43 -9.42
N GLY A 312 -7.85 0.54 -8.69
CA GLY A 312 -9.13 0.79 -8.03
C GLY A 312 -10.30 0.06 -8.68
N ASN A 313 -11.39 -0.11 -7.92
CA ASN A 313 -12.56 -0.93 -8.31
C ASN A 313 -13.84 -0.08 -8.42
N GLY A 314 -13.77 1.03 -9.15
CA GLY A 314 -14.82 2.03 -9.25
C GLY A 314 -15.72 1.92 -10.48
N PHE A 315 -15.67 0.83 -11.24
CA PHE A 315 -16.44 0.63 -12.48
C PHE A 315 -16.07 1.61 -13.60
N GLY A 316 -14.79 1.62 -13.97
CA GLY A 316 -14.28 2.50 -15.03
C GLY A 316 -14.07 3.95 -14.60
N LEU A 317 -14.06 4.22 -13.30
CA LEU A 317 -13.63 5.52 -12.79
C LEU A 317 -12.13 5.74 -13.05
N PRO A 318 -11.65 6.99 -12.95
CA PRO A 318 -10.21 7.28 -13.02
C PRO A 318 -9.41 6.49 -11.99
N VAL A 319 -8.14 6.21 -12.32
CA VAL A 319 -7.19 5.54 -11.43
C VAL A 319 -7.19 6.20 -10.03
N SER A 320 -7.34 5.37 -9.01
CA SER A 320 -7.34 5.76 -7.59
C SER A 320 -5.91 6.06 -7.10
N TYR A 321 -5.80 6.76 -5.98
CA TYR A 321 -4.53 6.93 -5.28
C TYR A 321 -4.31 5.73 -4.32
N PRO A 322 -3.09 5.23 -4.11
CA PRO A 322 -1.82 5.79 -4.55
C PRO A 322 -1.40 5.44 -5.98
N ALA A 323 -2.08 4.54 -6.68
CA ALA A 323 -1.70 4.10 -8.03
C ALA A 323 -1.55 5.26 -9.04
N ALA A 324 -2.36 6.31 -8.91
CA ALA A 324 -2.26 7.48 -9.76
C ALA A 324 -1.03 8.38 -9.51
N GLN A 325 -0.20 8.09 -8.51
CA GLN A 325 1.01 8.86 -8.22
C GLN A 325 2.14 8.53 -9.21
N PRO A 326 2.98 9.52 -9.58
CA PRO A 326 4.25 9.25 -10.26
C PRO A 326 5.10 8.25 -9.48
N HIS A 327 5.93 7.48 -10.19
CA HIS A 327 6.80 6.42 -9.64
C HIS A 327 6.07 5.24 -8.95
N CYS A 328 4.74 5.25 -8.91
CA CYS A 328 3.94 4.07 -8.59
C CYS A 328 3.61 3.31 -9.87
N VAL A 329 3.59 1.99 -9.81
CA VAL A 329 3.16 1.12 -10.91
C VAL A 329 1.66 0.82 -10.75
N ALA A 330 0.82 1.46 -11.56
CA ALA A 330 -0.63 1.27 -11.54
C ALA A 330 -1.07 0.07 -12.39
N VAL A 331 -1.86 -0.83 -11.77
CA VAL A 331 -2.27 -2.09 -12.38
C VAL A 331 -3.79 -2.22 -12.47
N THR A 332 -4.30 -2.44 -13.68
CA THR A 332 -5.73 -2.75 -13.96
C THR A 332 -6.00 -4.26 -13.91
N ALA A 333 -7.27 -4.63 -13.77
CA ALA A 333 -7.68 -6.03 -13.66
C ALA A 333 -8.29 -6.56 -14.96
N ILE A 334 -7.74 -7.64 -15.49
CA ILE A 334 -8.33 -8.45 -16.56
C ILE A 334 -8.82 -9.79 -16.03
N GLY A 335 -9.74 -10.38 -16.79
CA GLY A 335 -10.19 -11.76 -16.66
C GLY A 335 -10.14 -12.48 -18.01
N ARG A 336 -10.43 -13.78 -17.97
CA ARG A 336 -10.53 -14.61 -19.17
C ARG A 336 -11.73 -15.55 -19.07
N ASP A 337 -12.54 -15.61 -20.11
CA ASP A 337 -13.66 -16.57 -20.17
C ASP A 337 -13.14 -18.01 -20.02
N GLY A 338 -13.88 -18.81 -19.25
CA GLY A 338 -13.50 -20.20 -18.95
C GLY A 338 -12.40 -20.36 -17.90
N ALA A 339 -11.86 -19.28 -17.35
CA ALA A 339 -10.83 -19.30 -16.31
C ALA A 339 -11.38 -18.88 -14.92
N PHE A 340 -12.65 -19.15 -14.65
CA PHE A 340 -13.32 -18.90 -13.37
C PHE A 340 -14.63 -19.70 -13.24
N PRO A 341 -15.15 -19.94 -12.03
CA PRO A 341 -16.43 -20.62 -11.83
C PRO A 341 -17.58 -19.79 -12.42
N ALA A 342 -18.44 -20.41 -13.23
CA ALA A 342 -19.58 -19.76 -13.88
C ALA A 342 -20.75 -19.50 -12.89
N VAL A 343 -20.48 -18.77 -11.81
CA VAL A 343 -21.46 -18.36 -10.80
C VAL A 343 -21.82 -16.88 -10.94
N PRO A 344 -23.03 -16.45 -10.50
CA PRO A 344 -23.45 -15.05 -10.58
C PRO A 344 -22.46 -14.06 -9.96
N ALA A 345 -21.75 -14.45 -8.90
CA ALA A 345 -20.77 -13.60 -8.22
C ALA A 345 -19.64 -13.11 -9.15
N PHE A 346 -19.23 -13.89 -10.16
CA PHE A 346 -18.14 -13.55 -11.07
C PHE A 346 -18.65 -13.13 -12.45
N THR A 347 -19.66 -13.82 -12.98
CA THR A 347 -20.19 -13.56 -14.32
C THR A 347 -20.69 -12.12 -14.53
N VAL A 348 -21.20 -11.45 -13.50
CA VAL A 348 -21.66 -10.05 -13.59
C VAL A 348 -20.52 -9.02 -13.77
N HIS A 349 -19.25 -9.43 -13.58
CA HIS A 349 -18.08 -8.57 -13.77
C HIS A 349 -17.31 -8.83 -15.05
N VAL A 350 -17.81 -9.74 -15.87
CA VAL A 350 -17.35 -9.95 -17.24
C VAL A 350 -17.85 -8.78 -18.08
N SER A 351 -16.93 -8.02 -18.68
CA SER A 351 -17.29 -6.87 -19.51
C SER A 351 -17.23 -7.18 -21.00
N ASN A 352 -17.82 -6.30 -21.81
CA ASN A 352 -17.67 -6.32 -23.27
C ASN A 352 -16.40 -5.60 -23.75
N GLN A 353 -15.54 -5.14 -22.84
CA GLN A 353 -14.23 -4.55 -23.19
C GLN A 353 -13.23 -5.68 -23.44
N ARG A 354 -13.28 -6.24 -24.65
CA ARG A 354 -12.51 -7.44 -25.04
C ARG A 354 -11.21 -7.09 -25.74
N SER A 355 -10.20 -7.93 -25.51
CA SER A 355 -8.93 -7.87 -26.24
C SER A 355 -9.14 -8.22 -27.71
N ALA A 356 -8.46 -7.49 -28.60
CA ALA A 356 -8.43 -7.81 -30.02
C ALA A 356 -7.44 -8.94 -30.36
N VAL A 357 -6.52 -9.30 -29.46
CA VAL A 357 -5.60 -10.44 -29.68
C VAL A 357 -6.20 -11.76 -29.22
N ASP A 358 -7.06 -11.73 -28.21
CA ASP A 358 -7.80 -12.90 -27.72
C ASP A 358 -9.16 -12.46 -27.15
N PRO A 359 -10.28 -12.70 -27.87
CA PRO A 359 -11.61 -12.24 -27.45
C PRO A 359 -12.11 -12.79 -26.11
N ALA A 360 -11.54 -13.91 -25.64
CA ALA A 360 -11.88 -14.45 -24.32
C ALA A 360 -11.25 -13.62 -23.19
N ILE A 361 -10.24 -12.77 -23.46
CA ILE A 361 -9.71 -11.82 -22.48
C ILE A 361 -10.58 -10.56 -22.43
N PHE A 362 -10.90 -10.12 -21.22
CA PHE A 362 -11.68 -8.91 -20.97
C PHE A 362 -11.08 -8.06 -19.85
N LEU A 363 -11.26 -6.74 -19.94
CA LEU A 363 -11.10 -5.87 -18.77
C LEU A 363 -12.25 -6.15 -17.79
N ALA A 364 -11.97 -6.39 -16.51
CA ALA A 364 -13.02 -6.58 -15.52
C ALA A 364 -13.87 -5.31 -15.39
N SER A 365 -15.20 -5.44 -15.34
CA SER A 365 -16.11 -4.28 -15.41
C SER A 365 -15.92 -3.27 -14.27
N PHE A 366 -15.41 -3.72 -13.13
CA PHE A 366 -15.09 -2.89 -11.97
C PHE A 366 -13.78 -2.11 -12.11
N SER A 367 -12.87 -2.50 -13.01
CA SER A 367 -11.52 -1.94 -13.04
C SER A 367 -11.56 -0.45 -13.38
N ASN A 368 -10.92 0.36 -12.54
CA ASN A 368 -10.56 1.72 -12.92
C ASN A 368 -9.49 1.70 -14.00
N TYR A 369 -9.45 2.76 -14.80
CA TYR A 369 -8.46 2.92 -15.85
C TYR A 369 -8.23 4.41 -16.14
N GLY A 370 -7.14 4.73 -16.84
CA GLY A 370 -6.74 6.11 -17.08
C GLY A 370 -5.30 6.23 -17.57
N PRO A 371 -4.83 7.45 -17.88
CA PRO A 371 -3.49 7.65 -18.43
C PRO A 371 -2.34 7.26 -17.48
N GLN A 372 -2.63 7.02 -16.19
CA GLN A 372 -1.66 6.57 -15.21
C GLN A 372 -1.42 5.05 -15.25
N VAL A 373 -2.28 4.27 -15.91
CA VAL A 373 -2.13 2.82 -16.00
C VAL A 373 -0.83 2.48 -16.72
N GLN A 374 0.01 1.65 -16.09
CA GLN A 374 1.23 1.13 -16.71
C GLN A 374 1.05 -0.32 -17.16
N PHE A 375 0.31 -1.15 -16.42
CA PHE A 375 0.14 -2.55 -16.77
C PHE A 375 -1.29 -3.02 -16.50
N THR A 376 -1.64 -4.15 -17.12
CA THR A 376 -2.83 -4.92 -16.78
C THR A 376 -2.43 -6.33 -16.35
N ALA A 377 -3.19 -6.93 -15.45
CA ALA A 377 -2.90 -8.26 -14.95
C ALA A 377 -4.16 -9.01 -14.50
N PRO A 378 -4.09 -10.34 -14.34
CA PRO A 378 -5.21 -11.15 -13.89
C PRO A 378 -5.69 -10.70 -12.52
N GLY A 379 -6.93 -10.23 -12.46
CA GLY A 379 -7.56 -9.73 -11.23
C GLY A 379 -9.02 -10.12 -11.08
N HIS A 380 -9.57 -10.90 -12.02
CA HIS A 380 -10.93 -11.41 -11.95
C HIS A 380 -10.94 -12.89 -11.52
N ALA A 381 -11.66 -13.18 -10.43
CA ALA A 381 -11.85 -14.52 -9.88
C ALA A 381 -10.54 -15.31 -9.68
N ILE A 382 -9.62 -14.70 -8.93
CA ILE A 382 -8.29 -15.25 -8.65
C ILE A 382 -8.34 -16.10 -7.39
N VAL A 383 -7.86 -17.33 -7.50
CA VAL A 383 -7.72 -18.27 -6.38
C VAL A 383 -6.40 -18.01 -5.67
N SER A 384 -6.46 -17.85 -4.35
CA SER A 384 -5.28 -17.71 -3.50
C SER A 384 -5.56 -18.14 -2.07
N THR A 385 -4.51 -18.10 -1.24
CA THR A 385 -4.52 -18.44 0.18
C THR A 385 -5.45 -17.53 0.97
N PHE A 386 -6.03 -18.06 2.04
CA PHE A 386 -6.91 -17.36 2.96
C PHE A 386 -6.58 -17.83 4.39
N PRO A 387 -6.80 -17.04 5.45
CA PRO A 387 -6.33 -17.44 6.77
C PRO A 387 -6.87 -18.82 7.23
N ASN A 388 -6.18 -19.41 8.20
CA ASN A 388 -6.44 -20.75 8.75
C ASN A 388 -6.29 -21.89 7.73
N GLY A 389 -5.35 -21.77 6.81
CA GLY A 389 -5.11 -22.80 5.78
C GLY A 389 -6.17 -22.84 4.67
N GLY A 390 -7.05 -21.83 4.61
CA GLY A 390 -8.13 -21.75 3.65
C GLY A 390 -7.69 -21.30 2.26
N TRP A 391 -8.58 -21.47 1.28
CA TRP A 391 -8.41 -20.97 -0.08
C TRP A 391 -9.66 -20.22 -0.51
N TRP A 392 -9.47 -19.09 -1.18
CA TRP A 392 -10.56 -18.18 -1.53
C TRP A 392 -10.40 -17.61 -2.94
N ILE A 393 -11.54 -17.31 -3.57
CA ILE A 393 -11.61 -16.73 -4.91
C ILE A 393 -12.03 -15.27 -4.78
N MET A 394 -11.16 -14.33 -5.11
CA MET A 394 -11.42 -12.89 -5.00
C MET A 394 -11.31 -12.20 -6.36
N SER A 395 -12.01 -11.07 -6.51
CA SER A 395 -11.93 -10.21 -7.69
C SER A 395 -11.59 -8.78 -7.30
N GLY A 396 -10.60 -8.20 -7.98
CA GLY A 396 -10.20 -6.82 -7.79
C GLY A 396 -8.90 -6.48 -8.49
N THR A 397 -8.67 -5.18 -8.71
CA THR A 397 -7.32 -4.67 -9.01
C THR A 397 -6.32 -4.98 -7.89
N SER A 398 -6.80 -5.23 -6.67
CA SER A 398 -6.04 -5.81 -5.56
C SER A 398 -5.41 -7.17 -5.83
N MET A 399 -5.97 -7.97 -6.74
CA MET A 399 -5.43 -9.28 -7.14
C MET A 399 -4.51 -9.16 -8.35
N ALA A 400 -4.69 -8.13 -9.18
CA ALA A 400 -3.85 -7.83 -10.32
C ALA A 400 -2.48 -7.24 -9.91
N ALA A 401 -2.46 -6.31 -8.93
CA ALA A 401 -1.22 -5.73 -8.41
C ALA A 401 -0.19 -6.76 -7.87
N PRO A 402 -0.58 -7.76 -7.03
CA PRO A 402 0.34 -8.78 -6.57
C PRO A 402 0.80 -9.71 -7.69
N PHE A 403 0.01 -9.89 -8.75
CA PHE A 403 0.48 -10.62 -9.93
C PHE A 403 1.68 -9.92 -10.58
N VAL A 404 1.58 -8.62 -10.84
CA VAL A 404 2.69 -7.82 -11.40
C VAL A 404 3.88 -7.78 -10.44
N SER A 405 3.63 -7.66 -9.13
CA SER A 405 4.68 -7.74 -8.10
C SER A 405 5.43 -9.08 -8.16
N GLY A 406 4.72 -10.19 -8.34
CA GLY A 406 5.30 -11.50 -8.52
C GLY A 406 6.10 -11.63 -9.83
N ILE A 407 5.58 -11.14 -10.96
CA ILE A 407 6.31 -11.16 -12.24
C ILE A 407 7.61 -10.36 -12.13
N LEU A 408 7.56 -9.18 -11.51
CA LEU A 408 8.76 -8.38 -11.25
C LEU A 408 9.75 -9.13 -10.38
N ALA A 409 9.29 -9.85 -9.33
CA ALA A 409 10.16 -10.68 -8.50
C ALA A 409 10.81 -11.83 -9.30
N ARG A 410 10.05 -12.52 -10.17
CA ARG A 410 10.62 -13.53 -11.08
C ARG A 410 11.74 -12.92 -11.93
N PHE A 411 11.45 -11.82 -12.62
CA PHE A 411 12.43 -11.18 -13.48
C PHE A 411 13.67 -10.74 -12.69
N LEU A 412 13.52 -10.18 -11.50
CA LEU A 412 14.67 -9.77 -10.67
C LEU A 412 15.54 -10.95 -10.24
N SER A 413 14.94 -12.08 -9.85
CA SER A 413 15.69 -13.30 -9.51
C SER A 413 16.54 -13.83 -10.67
N GLY A 414 16.12 -13.53 -11.90
CA GLY A 414 16.85 -13.85 -13.13
C GLY A 414 17.91 -12.83 -13.57
N ASN A 415 17.96 -11.67 -12.93
CA ASN A 415 18.77 -10.53 -13.37
C ASN A 415 19.70 -10.05 -12.23
N PRO A 416 20.75 -10.83 -11.89
CA PRO A 416 21.66 -10.50 -10.79
C PRO A 416 22.35 -9.13 -10.98
N ASN A 417 22.54 -8.68 -12.22
CA ASN A 417 23.09 -7.36 -12.50
C ASN A 417 22.20 -6.23 -11.96
N ILE A 418 20.87 -6.34 -12.08
CA ILE A 418 19.93 -5.35 -11.53
C ILE A 418 19.87 -5.48 -9.99
N MET A 419 19.93 -6.71 -9.48
CA MET A 419 19.96 -6.95 -8.03
C MET A 419 21.24 -6.42 -7.36
N ALA A 420 22.36 -6.41 -8.07
CA ALA A 420 23.64 -5.88 -7.61
C ALA A 420 23.81 -4.37 -7.82
N MET A 421 22.88 -3.70 -8.51
CA MET A 421 22.91 -2.24 -8.63
C MET A 421 22.81 -1.60 -7.23
N GLU A 422 23.48 -0.45 -7.08
CA GLU A 422 23.22 0.42 -5.94
C GLU A 422 21.71 0.71 -5.86
N ARG A 423 21.17 0.67 -4.63
CA ARG A 423 19.75 0.88 -4.35
C ARG A 423 19.38 2.36 -4.49
N ASN A 424 19.24 2.80 -5.75
CA ASN A 424 18.91 4.16 -6.11
C ASN A 424 17.85 4.22 -7.23
N GLN A 425 17.49 5.44 -7.66
CA GLN A 425 16.48 5.65 -8.73
C GLN A 425 16.79 4.94 -10.06
N LEU A 426 18.06 4.69 -10.40
CA LEU A 426 18.43 3.99 -11.63
C LEU A 426 18.04 2.52 -11.55
N ARG A 427 18.16 1.91 -10.36
CA ARG A 427 17.69 0.54 -10.12
C ARG A 427 16.17 0.45 -10.31
N SER A 428 15.41 1.37 -9.70
CA SER A 428 13.95 1.42 -9.87
C SER A 428 13.54 1.61 -11.33
N ALA A 429 14.22 2.48 -12.06
CA ALA A 429 13.99 2.67 -13.49
C ALA A 429 14.29 1.38 -14.28
N ALA A 430 15.40 0.71 -14.01
CA ALA A 430 15.76 -0.56 -14.65
C ALA A 430 14.72 -1.66 -14.38
N MET A 431 14.23 -1.76 -13.14
CA MET A 431 13.16 -2.69 -12.75
C MET A 431 11.87 -2.46 -13.55
N VAL A 432 11.42 -1.21 -13.70
CA VAL A 432 10.21 -0.88 -14.47
C VAL A 432 10.43 -1.08 -15.98
N GLN A 433 11.58 -0.66 -16.52
CA GLN A 433 11.91 -0.90 -17.93
C GLN A 433 11.94 -2.39 -18.27
N MET A 434 12.38 -3.23 -17.32
CA MET A 434 12.37 -4.68 -17.46
C MET A 434 10.96 -5.25 -17.60
N LEU A 435 9.97 -4.71 -16.88
CA LEU A 435 8.56 -5.06 -17.06
C LEU A 435 8.04 -4.57 -18.42
N ILE A 436 8.32 -3.32 -18.79
CA ILE A 436 7.88 -2.73 -20.07
C ILE A 436 8.38 -3.56 -21.25
N ALA A 437 9.66 -3.93 -21.24
CA ALA A 437 10.29 -4.70 -22.31
C ALA A 437 9.70 -6.11 -22.48
N ARG A 438 9.01 -6.64 -21.47
CA ARG A 438 8.37 -7.97 -21.48
C ARG A 438 6.84 -7.89 -21.43
N ALA A 439 6.26 -6.70 -21.55
CA ALA A 439 4.83 -6.54 -21.55
C ALA A 439 4.23 -6.89 -22.92
N LYS A 440 3.21 -7.74 -22.91
CA LYS A 440 2.42 -8.11 -24.09
C LYS A 440 1.23 -7.19 -24.23
N VAL A 441 1.17 -6.47 -25.34
CA VAL A 441 0.02 -5.62 -25.69
C VAL A 441 -1.17 -6.51 -26.03
N LEU A 442 -2.26 -6.40 -25.24
CA LEU A 442 -3.48 -7.19 -25.45
C LEU A 442 -4.46 -6.49 -26.39
N ARG A 443 -4.22 -5.22 -26.74
CA ARG A 443 -5.11 -4.42 -27.61
C ARG A 443 -6.52 -4.38 -27.04
N LEU A 444 -6.63 -3.99 -25.77
CA LEU A 444 -7.92 -3.64 -25.19
C LEU A 444 -8.51 -2.41 -25.90
N PRO A 445 -9.84 -2.19 -25.88
CA PRO A 445 -10.48 -1.16 -26.70
C PRO A 445 -9.97 0.26 -26.46
N GLN A 446 -9.43 0.54 -25.26
CA GLN A 446 -8.82 1.83 -24.94
C GLN A 446 -7.41 1.62 -24.39
N ALA A 447 -6.42 2.33 -24.93
CA ALA A 447 -5.03 2.24 -24.47
C ALA A 447 -4.88 2.51 -22.95
N ALA A 448 -5.72 3.39 -22.40
CA ALA A 448 -5.76 3.70 -20.98
C ALA A 448 -6.15 2.51 -20.07
N GLN A 449 -6.63 1.39 -20.65
CA GLN A 449 -7.03 0.18 -19.91
C GLN A 449 -5.86 -0.78 -19.66
N GLU A 450 -4.87 -0.81 -20.53
CA GLU A 450 -3.76 -1.78 -20.44
C GLU A 450 -2.37 -1.16 -20.23
N GLY A 451 -2.20 0.13 -20.54
CA GLY A 451 -0.88 0.76 -20.48
C GLY A 451 0.09 0.09 -21.46
N TYR A 452 1.19 -0.44 -20.95
CA TYR A 452 2.17 -1.23 -21.73
C TYR A 452 1.71 -2.67 -22.00
N GLY A 453 0.63 -3.13 -21.36
CA GLY A 453 0.07 -4.48 -21.55
C GLY A 453 0.24 -5.38 -20.33
N LEU A 454 0.22 -6.69 -20.57
CA LEU A 454 0.39 -7.74 -19.56
C LEU A 454 1.87 -8.15 -19.45
N PRO A 455 2.55 -7.91 -18.31
CA PRO A 455 3.88 -8.45 -18.07
C PRO A 455 3.81 -9.96 -17.90
N ALA A 456 4.64 -10.70 -18.63
CA ALA A 456 4.67 -12.15 -18.55
C ALA A 456 6.02 -12.73 -18.99
#